data_AF-A0A972KQU4-F1
#
_entry.id   AF-A0A972KQU4-F1
#
_cell.length_a   1.000
_cell.length_b   1.000
_cell.length_c   1.000
_cell.angle_alpha   90.00
_cell.angle_beta   90.00
_cell.angle_gamma   90.00
#
_symmetry.space_group_name_H-M   'P 1'
#
loop_
_entity.id
_entity.type
_entity.pdbx_description
1 polymer ?
#
loop_
_entity_poly.entity_id
_entity_poly.type
_entity_poly.pdbx_seq_one_letter_code
_entity_poly.pdbx_strand_id
1 'polypeptide(L)'
;MPHFQSKRHLARSFELFNALFSPYYQWHTHISENTYQCAFRHEIPPMETHFVRQIGPGDDHTHVCFNCMEVMLDLVINNDKDVRDLADMRRLNRAREFKVKSGMTL
;
A
#
# COMPACT_ATOMS: atom_id res chain seq x y z
N MET A 1 1.36 -19.03 0.28
CA MET A 1 2.73 -18.49 0.24
C MET A 1 2.63 -16.98 0.35
N PRO A 2 3.52 -16.28 1.08
CA PRO A 2 3.50 -14.81 1.11
C PRO A 2 3.74 -14.26 -0.30
N HIS A 3 2.90 -13.31 -0.74
CA HIS A 3 3.00 -12.70 -2.08
C HIS A 3 4.23 -11.80 -2.19
N PHE A 4 4.68 -11.21 -1.07
CA PHE A 4 5.91 -10.44 -1.02
C PHE A 4 7.02 -11.16 -0.27
N GLN A 5 8.21 -11.18 -0.87
CA GLN A 5 9.41 -11.84 -0.32
C GLN A 5 9.92 -11.25 1.00
N SER A 6 9.47 -10.06 1.40
CA SER A 6 9.83 -9.44 2.69
C SER A 6 8.86 -8.32 3.09
N LYS A 7 8.82 -7.99 4.39
CA LYS A 7 8.08 -6.82 4.91
C LYS A 7 8.51 -5.51 4.25
N ARG A 8 9.80 -5.38 3.90
CA ARG A 8 10.32 -4.21 3.17
C ARG A 8 9.76 -4.12 1.76
N HIS A 9 9.61 -5.26 1.08
CA HIS A 9 9.01 -5.31 -0.24
C HIS A 9 7.53 -4.92 -0.16
N LEU A 10 6.79 -5.46 0.81
CA LEU A 10 5.40 -5.08 1.06
C LEU A 10 5.23 -3.58 1.33
N ALA A 11 6.05 -3.01 2.23
CA ALA A 11 5.99 -1.59 2.57
C ALA A 11 6.21 -0.70 1.33
N ARG A 12 7.18 -1.04 0.47
CA ARG A 12 7.42 -0.32 -0.78
C ARG A 12 6.25 -0.42 -1.75
N SER A 13 5.65 -1.60 -1.88
CA SER A 13 4.47 -1.81 -2.73
C SER A 13 3.27 -1.04 -2.20
N PHE A 14 3.11 -0.97 -0.88
CA PHE A 14 2.07 -0.19 -0.22
C PHE A 14 2.25 1.33 -0.43
N GLU A 15 3.47 1.86 -0.27
CA GLU A 15 3.78 3.26 -0.59
C GLU A 15 3.47 3.59 -2.05
N LEU A 16 3.83 2.68 -2.96
CA LEU A 16 3.56 2.83 -4.37
C LEU A 16 2.05 2.80 -4.65
N PHE A 17 1.31 1.88 -4.02
CA PHE A 17 -0.14 1.81 -4.12
C PHE A 17 -0.79 3.11 -3.66
N ASN A 18 -0.41 3.65 -2.50
CA ASN A 18 -0.88 4.96 -2.07
C ASN A 18 -0.53 6.08 -3.07
N ALA A 19 0.67 6.06 -3.66
CA ALA A 19 1.10 7.07 -4.63
C ALA A 19 0.41 6.97 -6.00
N LEU A 20 -0.02 5.78 -6.39
CA LEU A 20 -0.74 5.53 -7.64
C LEU A 20 -2.23 5.83 -7.49
N PHE A 21 -2.81 5.53 -6.33
CA PHE A 21 -4.26 5.56 -6.12
C PHE A 21 -4.77 6.73 -5.25
N SER A 22 -3.94 7.69 -4.83
CA SER A 22 -4.42 8.81 -4.01
C SER A 22 -3.89 10.19 -4.39
N PRO A 23 -4.82 11.15 -4.53
CA PRO A 23 -4.86 12.27 -3.58
C PRO A 23 -6.06 12.27 -2.61
N TYR A 24 -7.07 11.41 -2.77
CA TYR A 24 -8.30 11.40 -1.93
C TYR A 24 -8.52 10.13 -1.09
N TYR A 25 -7.69 9.10 -1.26
CA TYR A 25 -7.90 7.77 -0.69
C TYR A 25 -6.59 7.22 -0.12
N GLN A 26 -6.03 7.89 0.89
CA GLN A 26 -4.83 7.42 1.56
C GLN A 26 -5.15 6.27 2.53
N TRP A 27 -4.39 5.19 2.40
CA TRP A 27 -4.41 4.09 3.36
C TRP A 27 -3.31 4.30 4.39
N HIS A 28 -3.61 3.95 5.64
CA HIS A 28 -2.68 4.04 6.76
C HIS A 28 -2.58 2.71 7.48
N THR A 29 -1.43 2.42 8.07
CA THR A 29 -1.24 1.28 8.97
C THR A 29 -1.70 1.66 10.39
N HIS A 30 -2.39 0.75 11.07
CA HIS A 30 -2.90 0.94 12.41
C HIS A 30 -2.74 -0.32 13.27
N ILE A 31 -2.65 -0.13 14.59
CA ILE A 31 -2.72 -1.19 15.62
C ILE A 31 -3.75 -0.73 16.64
N SER A 32 -4.69 -1.59 17.03
CA SER A 32 -5.77 -1.25 17.96
C SER A 32 -5.98 -2.34 18.99
N GLU A 33 -6.49 -1.96 20.16
CA GLU A 33 -6.91 -2.89 21.22
C GLU A 33 -8.28 -3.51 20.95
N ASN A 34 -9.00 -3.01 19.95
CA ASN A 34 -10.32 -3.49 19.57
C ASN A 34 -10.23 -4.51 18.43
N THR A 35 -11.22 -5.41 18.39
CA THR A 35 -11.47 -6.27 17.22
C THR A 35 -12.18 -5.46 16.15
N TYR A 36 -11.74 -5.57 14.91
CA TYR A 36 -12.42 -4.95 13.76
C TYR A 36 -12.88 -5.99 12.75
N GLN A 37 -13.90 -5.64 11.98
CA GLN A 37 -14.31 -6.42 10.83
C GLN A 37 -13.50 -5.99 9.60
N CYS A 38 -12.80 -6.94 8.99
CA CYS A 38 -12.16 -6.71 7.71
C CYS A 38 -13.21 -6.52 6.61
N ALA A 39 -12.92 -5.67 5.62
CA ALA A 39 -13.76 -5.50 4.42
C ALA A 39 -14.08 -6.83 3.69
N PHE A 40 -13.24 -7.86 3.89
CA PHE A 40 -13.43 -9.20 3.35
C PHE A 40 -14.19 -10.17 4.28
N ARG A 41 -14.89 -9.63 5.29
CA ARG A 41 -15.82 -10.33 6.17
C ARG A 41 -15.21 -11.36 7.14
N HIS A 42 -13.97 -11.16 7.57
CA HIS A 42 -13.39 -11.88 8.70
C HIS A 42 -12.90 -10.91 9.76
N GLU A 43 -12.66 -11.42 10.96
CA GLU A 43 -12.19 -10.60 12.08
C GLU A 43 -10.71 -10.24 11.93
N ILE A 44 -10.37 -9.08 12.49
CA ILE A 44 -9.01 -8.60 12.71
C ILE A 44 -8.84 -8.56 14.23
N PRO A 45 -8.06 -9.47 14.82
CA PRO A 45 -7.82 -9.52 16.26
C PRO A 45 -7.18 -8.24 16.81
N PRO A 46 -7.34 -7.98 18.12
CA PRO A 46 -6.60 -6.93 18.82
C PRO A 46 -5.09 -7.08 18.67
N MET A 47 -4.37 -5.97 18.72
CA MET A 47 -2.91 -5.88 18.61
C MET A 47 -2.34 -6.36 17.26
N GLU A 48 -3.18 -6.66 16.27
CA GLU A 48 -2.73 -6.94 14.91
C GLU A 48 -2.62 -5.65 14.08
N THR A 49 -1.53 -5.57 13.30
CA THR A 49 -1.38 -4.52 12.31
C THR A 49 -2.39 -4.72 11.18
N HIS A 50 -3.17 -3.69 10.91
CA HIS A 50 -4.10 -3.66 9.80
C HIS A 50 -4.04 -2.31 9.08
N PHE A 51 -4.74 -2.23 7.96
CA PHE A 51 -4.77 -1.08 7.09
C PHE A 51 -6.13 -0.41 7.16
N VAL A 52 -6.13 0.91 7.26
CA VAL A 52 -7.33 1.73 7.46
C VAL A 52 -7.40 2.78 6.38
N ARG A 53 -8.59 2.99 5.84
CA ARG A 53 -8.92 4.09 4.92
C ARG A 53 -10.27 4.70 5.28
N GLN A 54 -10.35 6.02 5.25
CA GLN A 54 -11.62 6.75 5.34
C GLN A 54 -12.41 6.66 4.02
N ILE A 55 -13.72 6.42 4.10
CA ILE A 55 -14.58 6.24 2.90
C ILE A 55 -15.60 7.38 2.73
N GLY A 56 -15.93 8.11 3.81
CA GLY A 56 -16.93 9.16 3.77
C GLY A 56 -16.60 10.32 4.72
N PRO A 57 -17.44 11.37 4.73
CA PRO A 57 -17.36 12.41 5.74
C PRO A 57 -17.70 11.83 7.12
N GLY A 58 -16.83 12.04 8.11
CA GLY A 58 -16.98 11.51 9.48
C GLY A 58 -16.05 10.34 9.77
N ASP A 59 -16.44 9.48 10.73
CA ASP A 59 -15.61 8.39 11.27
C ASP A 59 -15.79 7.05 10.53
N ASP A 60 -16.27 7.08 9.29
CA ASP A 60 -16.47 5.88 8.46
C ASP A 60 -15.13 5.40 7.88
N HIS A 61 -14.63 4.30 8.46
CA HIS A 61 -13.38 3.67 8.08
C HIS A 61 -13.60 2.26 7.54
N THR A 62 -12.85 1.90 6.51
CA THR A 62 -12.66 0.50 6.11
C THR A 62 -11.36 -0.02 6.66
N HIS A 63 -11.43 -1.20 7.26
CA HIS A 63 -10.30 -1.94 7.80
C HIS A 63 -9.96 -3.14 6.90
N VAL A 64 -8.69 -3.34 6.62
CA VAL A 64 -8.17 -4.48 5.83
C VAL A 64 -7.05 -5.14 6.60
N CYS A 65 -7.14 -6.45 6.84
CA CYS A 65 -6.08 -7.16 7.56
C CYS A 65 -4.80 -7.21 6.72
N PHE A 66 -3.70 -7.61 7.38
CA PHE A 66 -2.40 -7.72 6.72
C PHE A 66 -2.43 -8.62 5.47
N ASN A 67 -3.00 -9.82 5.59
CA ASN A 67 -3.03 -10.81 4.51
C ASN A 67 -3.84 -10.31 3.32
N CYS A 68 -5.00 -9.69 3.56
CA CYS A 68 -5.84 -9.15 2.50
C CYS A 68 -5.16 -7.98 1.78
N MET A 69 -4.49 -7.08 2.51
CA MET A 69 -3.74 -6.01 1.89
C MET A 69 -2.57 -6.56 1.05
N GLU A 70 -1.90 -7.60 1.54
CA GLU A 70 -0.85 -8.29 0.78
C GLU A 70 -1.37 -8.76 -0.59
N VAL A 71 -2.52 -9.45 -0.61
CA VAL A 71 -3.15 -9.94 -1.84
C VAL A 71 -3.58 -8.78 -2.75
N MET A 72 -4.19 -7.72 -2.19
CA MET A 72 -4.62 -6.56 -2.99
C MET A 72 -3.44 -5.88 -3.68
N LEU A 73 -2.33 -5.69 -2.97
CA LEU A 73 -1.14 -5.06 -3.53
C LEU A 73 -0.54 -5.90 -4.64
N ASP A 74 -0.53 -7.22 -4.52
CA ASP A 74 -0.05 -8.11 -5.58
C ASP A 74 -0.94 -8.04 -6.83
N LEU A 75 -2.27 -8.12 -6.65
CA LEU A 75 -3.23 -8.02 -7.74
C LEU A 75 -3.15 -6.69 -8.48
N VAL A 76 -2.96 -5.59 -7.74
CA VAL A 76 -2.97 -4.26 -8.34
C VAL A 76 -1.61 -3.87 -8.90
N ILE A 77 -0.52 -4.11 -8.20
CA ILE A 77 0.81 -3.63 -8.62
C ILE A 77 1.49 -4.59 -9.59
N ASN A 78 1.37 -5.91 -9.37
CA ASN A 78 2.12 -6.89 -10.15
C ASN A 78 1.31 -7.45 -11.32
N ASN A 79 0.00 -7.64 -11.13
CA ASN A 79 -0.86 -8.32 -12.12
C ASN A 79 -1.54 -7.36 -13.12
N ASP A 80 -1.75 -6.09 -12.78
CA ASP A 80 -2.24 -5.09 -13.73
C ASP A 80 -1.07 -4.51 -14.54
N LYS A 81 -1.10 -4.70 -15.87
CA LYS A 81 -0.02 -4.26 -16.76
C LYS A 81 0.16 -2.75 -16.76
N ASP A 82 -0.93 -1.99 -16.82
CA ASP A 82 -0.85 -0.53 -16.95
C ASP A 82 -0.35 0.07 -15.64
N VAL A 83 -0.81 -0.47 -14.50
CA VAL A 83 -0.33 -0.07 -13.17
C VAL A 83 1.14 -0.43 -12.99
N ARG A 84 1.58 -1.60 -13.46
CA ARG A 84 2.99 -2.01 -13.43
C ARG A 84 3.87 -1.09 -14.27
N ASP A 85 3.44 -0.76 -15.49
CA ASP A 85 4.19 0.13 -16.37
C ASP A 85 4.29 1.55 -15.78
N LEU A 86 3.21 2.06 -15.18
CA LEU A 86 3.20 3.32 -14.41
C LEU A 86 4.12 3.27 -13.17
N ALA A 87 4.12 2.15 -12.46
CA ALA A 87 4.97 1.93 -11.31
C ALA A 87 6.45 1.97 -11.68
N ASP A 88 6.83 1.31 -12.78
CA ASP A 88 8.20 1.29 -13.27
C ASP A 88 8.66 2.66 -13.76
N MET A 89 7.81 3.41 -14.47
CA MET A 89 8.07 4.81 -14.81
C MET A 89 8.34 5.66 -13.56
N ARG A 90 7.52 5.53 -12.51
CA ARG A 90 7.72 6.28 -11.25
C ARG A 90 9.01 5.90 -10.53
N ARG A 91 9.43 4.63 -10.60
CA ARG A 91 10.71 4.17 -10.03
C ARG A 91 11.89 4.80 -10.78
N LEU A 92 11.83 4.81 -12.12
CA LEU A 92 12.85 5.42 -12.96
C LEU A 92 12.96 6.93 -12.71
N ASN A 93 11.84 7.64 -12.59
CA ASN A 93 11.83 9.08 -12.32
C ASN A 93 12.46 9.41 -10.95
N ARG A 94 12.13 8.67 -9.89
CA ARG A 94 12.78 8.85 -8.57
C ARG A 94 14.29 8.60 -8.61
N ALA A 95 14.73 7.59 -9.37
CA ALA A 95 16.16 7.32 -9.54
C ALA A 95 16.88 8.46 -10.29
N ARG A 96 16.21 9.08 -11.28
CA ARG A 96 16.72 10.25 -12.01
C ARG A 96 16.82 11.48 -11.10
N GLU A 97 15.77 11.78 -10.34
CA GLU A 97 15.76 12.89 -9.37
C GLU A 97 16.88 12.76 -8.34
N PHE A 98 17.14 11.54 -7.86
CA PHE A 98 18.25 11.28 -6.94
C PHE A 98 19.60 11.58 -7.58
N LYS A 99 19.86 11.13 -8.82
CA LYS A 99 21.11 11.41 -9.54
C LYS A 99 21.34 12.91 -9.76
N VAL A 100 20.29 13.65 -10.11
CA VAL A 100 20.34 15.11 -10.28
C VAL A 100 20.67 15.80 -8.95
N LYS A 101 20.01 15.39 -7.85
CA LYS A 101 20.28 15.94 -6.52
C LYS A 101 21.67 15.59 -5.97
N SER A 102 22.24 14.46 -6.39
CA SER A 102 23.58 14.02 -5.99
C SER A 102 24.71 14.59 -6.86
N GLY A 103 24.41 15.46 -7.83
CA GLY A 103 25.43 16.16 -8.64
C GLY A 103 26.23 15.24 -9.57
N MET A 104 25.75 14.03 -9.88
CA MET A 104 26.38 13.14 -10.85
C MET A 104 25.87 13.46 -12.26
N THR A 105 26.61 14.29 -12.99
CA THR A 105 26.38 14.59 -14.42
C THR A 105 27.00 13.49 -15.31
N LEU A 106 26.37 13.27 -16.47
CA LEU A 106 26.84 12.38 -17.55
C LEU A 106 28.17 12.85 -18.16
#